data_AF-A0A660ZA07-F1
#
_entry.id   AF-A0A660ZA07-F1
#
_cell.length_a   1.000
_cell.length_b   1.000
_cell.length_c   1.000
_cell.angle_alpha   90.00
_cell.angle_beta   90.00
_cell.angle_gamma   90.00
#
_symmetry.space_group_name_H-M   'P 1'
#
loop_
_entity.id
_entity.type
_entity.pdbx_description
1 polymer ?
#
loop_
_entity_poly.entity_id
_entity_poly.type
_entity_poly.pdbx_seq_one_letter_code
_entity_poly.pdbx_strand_id
1 'polypeptide(L)'
;MEIPLTEETITKQNNYTEDVQFVNKDGREFIIVGTAHISRQSADLVKEVITKEMPDTVCIELDDKRYKALSEKNRWENLDLKTIIKEKQLSTLLMNLVLASYQKKLGEKLGVTPGTELLEAANTAKELNLPIE
;
A
#
# COMPACT_ATOMS: atom_id res chain seq x y z
N MET A 1 -2.27 22.25 -24.67
CA MET A 1 -3.69 22.60 -24.50
C MET A 1 -3.91 22.64 -23.00
N GLU A 2 -3.81 23.83 -22.41
CA GLU A 2 -3.97 23.99 -20.96
C GLU A 2 -5.46 23.82 -20.62
N ILE A 3 -5.74 22.86 -19.74
CA ILE A 3 -7.09 22.62 -19.22
C ILE A 3 -7.32 23.68 -18.15
N PRO A 4 -8.36 24.53 -18.25
CA PRO A 4 -8.59 25.55 -17.25
C PRO A 4 -8.99 24.88 -15.94
N LEU A 5 -8.17 25.06 -14.90
CA LEU A 5 -8.45 24.63 -13.54
C LEU A 5 -9.65 25.44 -13.01
N THR A 6 -10.70 24.75 -12.55
CA THR A 6 -11.85 25.40 -11.91
C THR A 6 -11.46 25.85 -10.49
N GLU A 7 -12.10 26.90 -9.96
CA GLU A 7 -11.78 27.45 -8.61
C GLU A 7 -11.84 26.39 -7.50
N GLU A 8 -12.72 25.39 -7.65
CA GLU A 8 -12.87 24.26 -6.73
C GLU A 8 -11.64 23.34 -6.72
N THR A 9 -11.03 23.10 -7.89
CA THR A 9 -9.79 22.32 -8.02
C THR A 9 -8.59 23.02 -7.36
N ILE A 10 -8.48 24.33 -7.52
CA ILE A 10 -7.41 25.16 -6.90
C ILE A 10 -7.53 25.12 -5.36
N THR A 11 -8.75 25.11 -4.84
CA THR A 11 -9.01 25.08 -3.39
C THR A 11 -8.67 23.72 -2.79
N LYS A 12 -9.01 22.61 -3.46
CA LYS A 12 -8.64 21.26 -3.02
C LYS A 12 -7.13 21.03 -3.04
N GLN A 13 -6.44 21.54 -4.06
CA GLN A 13 -5.00 21.38 -4.22
C GLN A 13 -4.18 22.12 -3.13
N ASN A 14 -4.75 23.17 -2.52
CA ASN A 14 -4.15 23.87 -1.37
C ASN A 14 -4.25 23.10 -0.03
N ASN A 15 -5.05 22.05 0.05
CA ASN A 15 -5.29 21.29 1.29
C ASN A 15 -4.43 20.02 1.42
N TYR A 16 -3.72 19.63 0.37
CA TYR A 16 -2.90 18.42 0.33
C TYR A 16 -1.46 18.75 -0.07
N THR A 17 -0.55 17.79 0.09
CA THR A 17 0.83 17.91 -0.41
C THR A 17 0.86 17.84 -1.93
N GLU A 18 2.02 18.15 -2.52
CA GLU A 18 2.25 18.05 -3.97
C GLU A 18 2.06 16.63 -4.55
N ASP A 19 1.98 15.63 -3.67
CA ASP A 19 1.72 14.24 -4.02
C ASP A 19 0.26 13.97 -4.41
N VAL A 20 -0.66 14.91 -4.20
CA VAL A 20 -2.08 14.75 -4.57
C VAL A 20 -2.40 15.64 -5.77
N GLN A 21 -2.91 15.02 -6.84
CA GLN A 21 -3.33 15.71 -8.06
C GLN A 21 -4.78 15.40 -8.40
N PHE A 22 -5.53 16.46 -8.71
CA PHE A 22 -6.91 16.37 -9.16
C PHE A 22 -6.95 16.53 -10.68
N VAL A 23 -7.52 15.55 -11.37
CA VAL A 23 -7.62 15.53 -12.83
C VAL A 23 -9.07 15.38 -13.21
N ASN A 24 -9.61 16.36 -13.92
CA ASN A 24 -10.95 16.29 -14.48
C ASN A 24 -10.89 15.85 -15.94
N LYS A 25 -11.57 14.75 -16.26
CA LYS A 25 -11.62 14.20 -17.63
C LYS A 25 -12.99 13.60 -17.93
N ASP A 26 -13.58 14.03 -19.04
CA ASP A 26 -14.86 13.51 -19.55
C ASP A 26 -15.99 13.50 -18.49
N GLY A 27 -16.03 14.53 -17.63
CA GLY A 27 -17.02 14.67 -16.56
C GLY A 27 -16.77 13.78 -15.33
N ARG A 28 -15.59 13.15 -15.23
CA ARG A 28 -15.15 12.39 -14.06
C ARG A 28 -13.97 13.09 -13.40
N GLU A 29 -13.99 13.13 -12.07
CA GLU A 29 -12.87 13.58 -11.25
C GLU A 29 -12.01 12.37 -10.88
N PHE A 30 -10.70 12.49 -11.11
CA PHE A 30 -9.69 11.52 -10.70
C PHE A 30 -8.78 12.17 -9.69
N ILE A 31 -8.56 11.48 -8.56
CA ILE A 31 -7.65 11.91 -7.51
C ILE A 31 -6.45 10.97 -7.54
N ILE A 32 -5.32 11.47 -8.01
CA ILE A 32 -4.09 10.71 -8.14
C ILE A 32 -3.23 11.00 -6.91
N VAL A 33 -2.94 9.95 -6.14
CA VAL A 33 -2.10 10.04 -4.94
C VAL A 33 -0.77 9.35 -5.22
N GLY A 34 0.29 10.15 -5.36
CA GLY A 34 1.67 9.67 -5.44
C GLY A 34 2.10 9.04 -4.11
N THR A 35 2.70 7.85 -4.17
CA THR A 35 3.22 7.18 -2.97
C THR A 35 4.71 6.89 -3.12
N ALA A 36 5.46 7.09 -2.04
CA ALA A 36 6.85 6.66 -1.97
C ALA A 36 6.92 5.28 -1.31
N HIS A 37 7.67 4.36 -1.92
CA HIS A 37 7.79 2.99 -1.42
C HIS A 37 8.55 3.01 -0.09
N ILE A 38 7.93 2.51 0.98
CA ILE A 38 8.41 2.60 2.38
C ILE A 38 8.22 4.01 2.99
N SER A 39 7.02 4.56 2.90
CA SER A 39 6.67 5.83 3.55
C SER A 39 5.39 5.72 4.37
N ARG A 40 5.51 5.94 5.69
CA ARG A 40 4.34 6.05 6.57
C ARG A 40 3.51 7.26 6.21
N GLN A 41 4.18 8.36 5.83
CA GLN A 41 3.52 9.58 5.37
C GLN A 41 2.65 9.31 4.14
N SER A 42 3.09 8.45 3.22
CA SER A 42 2.27 8.05 2.07
C SER A 42 1.05 7.21 2.48
N ALA A 43 1.18 6.31 3.45
CA ALA A 43 0.03 5.56 3.98
C ALA A 43 -0.99 6.47 4.68
N ASP A 44 -0.50 7.40 5.51
CA ASP A 44 -1.35 8.38 6.21
C ASP A 44 -2.07 9.30 5.21
N LEU A 45 -1.36 9.79 4.19
CA LEU A 45 -1.92 10.62 3.12
C LEU A 45 -3.01 9.89 2.34
N VAL A 46 -2.76 8.64 1.96
CA VAL A 46 -3.75 7.80 1.26
C VAL A 46 -5.02 7.67 2.09
N LYS A 47 -4.88 7.34 3.38
CA LYS A 47 -6.01 7.23 4.31
C LYS A 47 -6.79 8.54 4.38
N GLU A 48 -6.07 9.65 4.53
CA GLU A 48 -6.63 10.99 4.62
C GLU A 48 -7.45 11.35 3.38
N VAL A 49 -6.87 11.18 2.20
CA VAL A 49 -7.53 11.49 0.92
C VAL A 49 -8.78 10.64 0.73
N ILE A 50 -8.70 9.32 0.94
CA ILE A 50 -9.86 8.43 0.77
C ILE A 50 -10.98 8.82 1.75
N THR A 51 -10.64 9.10 3.01
CA THR A 51 -11.62 9.42 4.05
C THR A 51 -12.28 10.79 3.83
N LYS A 52 -11.53 11.78 3.33
CA LYS A 52 -12.04 13.13 3.11
C LYS A 52 -12.82 13.27 1.81
N GLU A 53 -12.31 12.71 0.73
CA GLU A 53 -12.89 12.89 -0.60
C GLU A 53 -13.97 11.85 -0.91
N MET A 54 -14.00 10.72 -0.19
CA MET A 54 -15.03 9.68 -0.32
C MET A 54 -15.32 9.31 -1.78
N PRO A 55 -14.32 8.84 -2.55
CA PRO A 55 -14.49 8.57 -3.97
C PRO A 55 -15.45 7.39 -4.20
N ASP A 56 -16.10 7.35 -5.36
CA ASP A 56 -16.98 6.23 -5.74
C ASP A 56 -16.23 4.90 -5.90
N THR A 57 -14.92 4.94 -6.15
CA THR A 57 -14.06 3.76 -6.34
C THR A 57 -12.60 4.11 -6.02
N VAL A 58 -11.87 3.16 -5.45
CA VAL A 58 -10.43 3.26 -5.17
C VAL A 58 -9.68 2.30 -6.10
N CYS A 59 -8.99 2.85 -7.09
CA CYS A 59 -8.10 2.07 -7.96
C CYS A 59 -6.73 1.95 -7.31
N ILE A 60 -6.22 0.73 -7.14
CA ILE A 60 -4.91 0.51 -6.53
C ILE A 60 -4.00 -0.18 -7.53
N GLU A 61 -2.81 0.39 -7.78
CA GLU A 61 -1.76 -0.28 -8.55
C GLU A 61 -1.15 -1.43 -7.71
N LEU A 62 -1.89 -2.54 -7.61
CA LEU A 62 -1.46 -3.74 -6.93
C LEU A 62 -1.04 -4.79 -7.96
N ASP A 63 0.20 -5.26 -7.84
CA ASP A 63 0.54 -6.60 -8.33
C ASP A 63 -0.16 -7.61 -7.42
N ASP A 64 -1.17 -8.31 -7.95
CA ASP A 64 -1.92 -9.36 -7.25
C ASP A 64 -1.04 -10.38 -6.50
N LYS A 65 0.14 -10.69 -7.05
CA LYS A 65 1.09 -11.59 -6.38
C LYS A 65 1.68 -10.95 -5.13
N ARG A 66 1.97 -9.65 -5.20
CA ARG A 66 2.51 -8.86 -4.10
C ARG A 66 1.44 -8.61 -3.03
N TYR A 67 0.19 -8.34 -3.43
CA TYR A 67 -0.94 -8.24 -2.50
C TYR A 67 -1.13 -9.55 -1.73
N LYS A 68 -1.18 -10.69 -2.42
CA LYS A 68 -1.33 -12.01 -1.79
C LYS A 68 -0.16 -12.35 -0.88
N ALA A 69 1.07 -12.03 -1.27
CA ALA A 69 2.23 -12.25 -0.41
C ALA A 69 2.21 -11.38 0.87
N LEU A 70 1.74 -10.13 0.78
CA LEU A 70 1.63 -9.22 1.91
C LEU A 70 0.44 -9.53 2.83
N SER A 71 -0.70 -9.96 2.26
CA SER A 71 -1.93 -10.29 2.99
C SER A 71 -1.96 -11.73 3.54
N GLU A 72 -1.35 -12.69 2.85
CA GLU A 72 -1.29 -14.11 3.23
C GLU A 72 0.08 -14.52 3.78
N LYS A 73 0.68 -13.70 4.67
CA LYS A 73 1.99 -13.96 5.32
C LYS A 73 2.16 -15.39 5.88
N ASN A 74 1.09 -16.13 6.13
CA ASN A 74 1.09 -17.45 6.76
C ASN A 74 1.10 -18.67 5.82
N ARG A 75 0.99 -18.50 4.49
CA ARG A 75 0.73 -19.66 3.59
C ARG A 75 1.99 -20.29 2.98
N TRP A 76 3.06 -19.53 2.79
CA TRP A 76 4.32 -20.03 2.19
C TRP A 76 5.22 -20.76 3.19
N GLU A 77 5.21 -20.38 4.47
CA GLU A 77 6.07 -20.96 5.50
C GLU A 77 5.78 -22.46 5.74
N ASN A 78 4.53 -22.88 5.57
CA ASN A 78 4.10 -24.23 5.96
C ASN A 78 4.49 -25.35 4.99
N LEU A 79 4.72 -25.04 3.69
CA LEU A 79 5.05 -26.04 2.68
C LEU A 79 6.54 -26.43 2.71
N ASP A 80 7.42 -25.49 3.03
CA ASP A 80 8.87 -25.71 2.97
C ASP A 80 9.44 -26.28 4.28
N LEU A 81 8.86 -25.90 5.43
CA LEU A 81 9.33 -26.35 6.75
C LEU A 81 9.34 -27.88 6.90
N LYS A 82 8.33 -28.58 6.36
CA LYS A 82 8.25 -30.06 6.45
C LYS A 82 9.37 -30.75 5.68
N THR A 83 9.76 -30.19 4.52
CA THR A 83 10.82 -30.73 3.67
C THR A 83 12.20 -30.45 4.27
N ILE A 84 12.42 -29.22 4.75
CA ILE A 84 13.68 -28.78 5.37
C ILE A 84 14.00 -29.56 6.66
N ILE A 85 12.97 -29.83 7.49
CA ILE A 85 13.11 -30.66 8.70
C ILE A 85 13.44 -32.11 8.34
N LYS A 86 12.83 -32.65 7.27
CA LYS A 86 13.07 -34.01 6.77
C LYS A 86 14.49 -34.18 6.20
N GLU A 87 15.04 -33.14 5.59
CA GLU A 87 16.39 -33.08 5.00
C GLU A 87 17.52 -32.82 6.03
N LYS A 88 17.19 -32.67 7.32
CA LYS A 88 18.14 -32.30 8.41
C LYS A 88 18.88 -30.98 8.17
N GLN A 89 18.36 -30.08 7.35
CA GLN A 89 18.95 -28.77 7.05
C GLN A 89 18.59 -27.71 8.12
N LEU A 90 18.69 -28.10 9.39
CA LEU A 90 18.32 -27.27 10.54
C LEU A 90 19.19 -26.00 10.63
N SER A 91 20.47 -26.08 10.22
CA SER A 91 21.38 -24.94 10.18
C SER A 91 20.96 -23.89 9.16
N THR A 92 20.53 -24.30 7.96
CA THR A 92 20.02 -23.40 6.91
C THR A 92 18.73 -22.72 7.37
N LEU A 93 17.82 -23.48 7.99
CA LEU A 93 16.59 -22.93 8.58
C LEU A 93 16.91 -21.89 9.65
N LEU A 94 17.87 -22.17 10.54
CA LEU A 94 18.30 -21.26 11.60
C LEU A 94 18.90 -19.97 11.03
N MET A 95 19.74 -20.07 10.00
CA MET A 95 20.32 -18.92 9.31
C MET A 95 19.24 -18.06 8.65
N ASN A 96 18.30 -18.69 7.95
CA ASN A 96 17.16 -18.00 7.34
C ASN A 96 16.27 -17.32 8.39
N LEU A 97 16.05 -17.96 9.55
CA LEU A 97 15.27 -17.39 10.64
C LEU A 97 15.97 -16.20 11.29
N VAL A 98 17.29 -16.27 11.48
CA VAL A 98 18.10 -15.15 11.98
C VAL A 98 18.05 -13.97 11.00
N LEU A 99 18.24 -14.22 9.70
CA LEU A 99 18.18 -13.19 8.67
C LEU A 99 16.77 -12.58 8.57
N ALA A 100 15.72 -13.41 8.60
CA ALA A 100 14.34 -12.95 8.60
C ALA A 100 14.00 -12.13 9.86
N SER A 101 14.49 -12.54 11.04
CA SER A 101 14.35 -11.78 12.27
C SER A 101 15.07 -10.43 12.19
N TYR A 102 16.24 -10.38 11.56
CA TYR A 102 16.99 -9.14 11.35
C TYR A 102 16.30 -8.20 10.36
N GLN A 103 15.81 -8.73 9.24
CA GLN A 103 15.00 -8.01 8.25
C GLN A 103 13.72 -7.46 8.88
N LYS A 104 13.02 -8.28 9.68
CA LYS A 104 11.83 -7.86 10.43
C LYS A 104 12.15 -6.72 11.41
N LYS A 105 13.21 -6.87 12.21
CA LYS A 105 13.64 -5.86 13.18
C LYS A 105 14.09 -4.55 12.52
N LEU A 106 14.68 -4.63 11.32
CA LEU A 106 15.05 -3.44 10.55
C LEU A 106 13.82 -2.76 9.93
N GLY A 107 12.86 -3.53 9.42
CA GLY A 107 11.56 -3.01 8.97
C GLY A 107 10.73 -2.39 10.09
N GLU A 108 10.75 -2.97 11.29
CA GLU A 108 10.11 -2.41 12.49
C GLU A 108 10.77 -1.11 12.94
N LYS A 109 12.11 -0.97 12.82
CA LYS A 109 12.82 0.28 13.12
C LYS A 109 12.50 1.41 12.13
N LEU A 110 12.15 1.07 10.90
CA LEU A 110 11.67 2.03 9.89
C LEU A 110 10.16 2.28 10.00
N GLY A 111 9.44 1.49 10.80
CA GLY A 111 8.02 1.70 11.11
C GLY A 111 7.05 1.50 9.94
N VAL A 112 7.55 1.09 8.77
CA VAL A 112 6.80 0.89 7.53
C VAL A 112 7.40 -0.27 6.74
N THR A 113 6.56 -1.22 6.32
CA THR A 113 6.95 -2.25 5.35
C THR A 113 6.69 -1.77 3.92
N PRO A 114 7.45 -2.23 2.91
CA PRO A 114 7.09 -1.96 1.52
C PRO A 114 5.65 -2.40 1.22
N GLY A 115 4.86 -1.53 0.60
CA GLY A 115 3.45 -1.80 0.28
C GLY A 115 2.46 -1.53 1.43
N THR A 116 2.90 -0.88 2.51
CA THR A 116 1.99 -0.45 3.59
C THR A 116 1.00 0.60 3.07
N GLU A 117 1.45 1.49 2.18
CA GLU A 117 0.63 2.48 1.49
C GLU A 117 -0.53 1.84 0.70
N LEU A 118 -0.26 0.75 -0.02
CA LEU A 118 -1.25 0.01 -0.80
C LEU A 118 -2.23 -0.77 0.10
N LEU A 119 -1.71 -1.35 1.19
CA LEU A 119 -2.53 -2.05 2.17
C LEU A 119 -3.46 -1.09 2.91
N GLU A 120 -2.99 0.11 3.25
CA GLU A 120 -3.80 1.14 3.89
C GLU A 120 -4.91 1.63 2.95
N ALA A 121 -4.62 1.82 1.66
CA ALA A 121 -5.65 2.12 0.65
C ALA A 121 -6.75 1.04 0.64
N ALA A 122 -6.34 -0.23 0.54
CA ALA A 122 -7.27 -1.36 0.47
C ALA A 122 -8.08 -1.53 1.76
N ASN A 123 -7.47 -1.32 2.92
CA ASN A 123 -8.15 -1.41 4.21
C ASN A 123 -9.14 -0.26 4.40
N THR A 124 -8.73 0.97 4.10
CA THR A 124 -9.59 2.16 4.24
C THR A 124 -10.80 2.07 3.31
N ALA A 125 -10.59 1.64 2.06
CA ALA A 125 -11.69 1.40 1.12
C ALA A 125 -12.66 0.32 1.63
N LYS A 126 -12.15 -0.80 2.17
CA LYS A 126 -12.99 -1.84 2.78
C LYS A 126 -13.77 -1.34 4.00
N GLU A 127 -13.13 -0.58 4.89
CA GLU A 127 -13.76 0.00 6.08
C GLU A 127 -14.92 0.94 5.70
N LEU A 128 -14.76 1.69 4.60
CA LEU A 128 -15.75 2.63 4.07
C LEU A 128 -16.74 1.97 3.08
N ASN A 129 -16.63 0.66 2.83
CA ASN A 129 -17.41 -0.07 1.83
C ASN A 129 -17.33 0.51 0.41
N LEU A 130 -16.16 1.02 0.04
CA LEU A 130 -15.86 1.51 -1.30
C LEU A 130 -15.40 0.35 -2.20
N PRO A 131 -15.83 0.29 -3.47
CA PRO A 131 -15.27 -0.61 -4.47
C PRO A 131 -13.77 -0.42 -4.63
N ILE A 132 -13.04 -1.53 -4.79
CA ILE A 132 -11.60 -1.54 -5.07
C ILE A 132 -11.40 -2.19 -6.44
N GLU A 133 -10.62 -1.55 -7.30
CA GLU A 133 -10.20 -2.06 -8.61
C GLU A 133 -8.68 -2.12 -8.77
#